data_AF-A0A9D5WHW9-F1
#
_entry.id   AF-A0A9D5WHW9-F1
#
_cell.length_a   1.000
_cell.length_b   1.000
_cell.length_c   1.000
_cell.angle_alpha   90.00
_cell.angle_beta   90.00
_cell.angle_gamma   90.00
#
_symmetry.space_group_name_H-M   'P 1'
#
loop_
_entity.id
_entity.type
_entity.pdbx_description
1 polymer ?
#
loop_
_entity_poly.entity_id
_entity_poly.type
_entity_poly.pdbx_seq_one_letter_code
_entity_poly.pdbx_strand_id
1 'polypeptide(L)'
;MKKRADMNKKFIAMVSVIIILCGAAAELWYNRQHSAEKPKTPSTNMSDAAKFKSEYPRVAANNRFVYASDKEILDIFDNGSGVVFLGFPQCPWCQHLSEHVDRAARTEGVDKIYYLNIRDARASNSEVYQKLVKKLEPYLDKDDNGKPRIFVPDVSIVKNGKIIGRYKEESTGDDNITPDKYWTTERIERTSSQLRGFMRQLRG
;
A
#
# COMPACT_ATOMS: atom_id res chain seq x y z
N MET A 1 25.15 -63.85 -31.62
CA MET A 1 26.08 -63.85 -30.47
C MET A 1 26.14 -62.44 -29.88
N LYS A 2 25.50 -62.19 -28.74
CA LYS A 2 25.46 -60.89 -28.05
C LYS A 2 26.41 -60.97 -26.87
N LYS A 3 27.66 -60.49 -27.01
CA LYS A 3 28.64 -60.41 -25.91
C LYS A 3 28.11 -59.38 -24.90
N ARG A 4 27.63 -59.84 -23.75
CA ARG A 4 27.37 -58.98 -22.58
C ARG A 4 28.70 -58.43 -22.11
N ALA A 5 28.81 -57.10 -22.04
CA ALA A 5 29.98 -56.43 -21.48
C ALA A 5 30.03 -56.74 -19.98
N ASP A 6 31.04 -57.50 -19.57
CA ASP A 6 31.32 -57.79 -18.17
C ASP A 6 31.98 -56.56 -17.55
N MET A 7 31.17 -55.68 -16.97
CA MET A 7 31.63 -54.41 -16.41
C MET A 7 32.02 -54.64 -14.95
N ASN A 8 33.31 -54.43 -14.66
CA ASN A 8 33.91 -54.64 -13.35
C ASN A 8 33.11 -53.90 -12.25
N LYS A 9 32.70 -54.59 -11.18
CA LYS A 9 31.94 -53.99 -10.05
C LYS A 9 32.60 -52.72 -9.49
N LYS A 10 33.94 -52.61 -9.51
CA LYS A 10 34.67 -51.39 -9.13
C LYS A 10 34.45 -50.24 -10.11
N PHE A 11 34.31 -50.56 -11.39
CA PHE A 11 34.04 -49.60 -12.47
C PHE A 11 32.58 -49.12 -12.43
N ILE A 12 31.62 -50.02 -12.14
CA ILE A 12 30.21 -49.65 -11.92
C ILE A 12 30.10 -48.70 -10.73
N ALA A 13 30.71 -49.04 -9.59
CA ALA A 13 30.68 -48.19 -8.39
C ALA A 13 31.31 -46.81 -8.64
N MET A 14 32.40 -46.74 -9.41
CA MET A 14 33.08 -45.49 -9.73
C MET A 14 32.22 -44.60 -10.64
N VAL A 15 31.55 -45.17 -11.66
CA VAL A 15 30.64 -44.43 -12.54
C VAL A 15 29.40 -43.93 -11.77
N SER A 16 28.86 -44.73 -10.85
CA SER A 16 27.74 -44.32 -9.99
C SER A 16 28.09 -43.14 -9.08
N VAL A 17 29.29 -43.12 -8.50
CA VAL A 17 29.78 -42.02 -7.66
C VAL A 17 29.97 -40.73 -8.48
N ILE A 18 30.49 -40.85 -9.70
CA ILE A 18 30.69 -39.70 -10.61
C ILE A 18 29.35 -39.07 -11.02
N ILE A 19 28.32 -39.87 -11.32
CA ILE A 19 26.99 -39.35 -11.70
C ILE A 19 26.33 -38.59 -10.53
N ILE A 20 26.46 -39.09 -9.30
CA ILE A 20 25.91 -38.43 -8.10
C ILE A 20 26.63 -37.09 -7.83
N LEU A 21 27.95 -37.05 -7.99
CA LEU A 21 28.74 -35.81 -7.84
C LEU A 21 28.40 -34.77 -8.92
N CYS A 22 28.18 -35.19 -10.17
CA CYS A 22 27.77 -34.30 -11.25
C CYS A 22 26.33 -33.76 -11.07
N GLY A 23 25.41 -34.60 -10.57
CA GLY A 23 24.03 -34.19 -10.27
C GLY A 23 23.95 -33.09 -9.20
N ALA A 24 24.71 -33.25 -8.11
CA ALA A 24 24.79 -32.25 -7.04
C ALA A 24 25.42 -30.93 -7.53
N ALA A 25 26.43 -31.00 -8.40
CA ALA A 25 27.03 -29.81 -9.00
C ALA A 25 26.06 -29.07 -9.94
N ALA A 26 25.24 -29.80 -10.70
CA ALA A 26 24.22 -29.23 -11.58
C ALA A 26 23.06 -28.60 -10.79
N GLU A 27 22.59 -29.22 -9.70
CA GLU A 27 21.58 -28.64 -8.81
C GLU A 27 22.11 -27.40 -8.08
N LEU A 28 23.35 -27.43 -7.57
CA LEU A 28 24.00 -26.26 -6.97
C LEU A 28 24.17 -25.13 -8.00
N TRP A 29 24.51 -25.44 -9.25
CA TRP A 29 24.66 -24.44 -10.30
C TRP A 29 23.32 -23.86 -10.76
N TYR A 30 22.28 -24.69 -10.92
CA TYR A 30 20.92 -24.28 -11.24
C TYR A 30 20.32 -23.38 -10.13
N ASN A 31 20.46 -23.77 -8.86
CA ASN A 31 19.97 -22.99 -7.72
C ASN A 31 20.74 -21.65 -7.56
N ARG A 32 22.01 -21.62 -7.97
CA ARG A 32 22.87 -20.42 -7.96
C ARG A 32 22.59 -19.48 -9.14
N GLN A 33 22.18 -19.99 -10.31
CA GLN A 33 21.72 -19.16 -11.44
C GLN A 33 20.33 -18.55 -11.19
N HIS A 34 19.44 -19.29 -10.52
CA HIS A 34 18.11 -18.79 -10.14
C HIS A 34 18.10 -17.91 -8.87
N SER A 35 19.23 -17.80 -8.16
CA SER A 35 19.45 -16.81 -7.09
C SER A 35 20.13 -15.52 -7.59
N ALA A 36 20.10 -15.24 -8.89
CA ALA A 36 20.51 -13.94 -9.40
C ALA A 36 19.56 -12.86 -8.86
N GLU A 37 20.00 -12.15 -7.82
CA GLU A 37 19.38 -10.91 -7.36
C GLU A 37 19.06 -10.04 -8.59
N LYS A 38 17.81 -9.59 -8.69
CA LYS A 38 17.43 -8.54 -9.64
C LYS A 38 18.44 -7.38 -9.51
N PRO A 39 18.91 -6.77 -10.61
CA PRO A 39 19.84 -5.66 -10.53
C PRO A 39 19.21 -4.58 -9.65
N LYS A 40 19.83 -4.30 -8.50
CA LYS A 40 19.44 -3.18 -7.63
C LYS A 40 19.79 -1.90 -8.41
N THR A 41 18.80 -1.34 -9.09
CA THR A 41 18.81 0.07 -9.50
C THR A 41 19.28 0.91 -8.31
N PRO A 42 20.12 1.95 -8.51
CA PRO A 42 20.65 2.72 -7.39
C PRO A 42 19.47 3.31 -6.63
N SER A 43 19.19 2.77 -5.44
CA SER A 43 18.14 3.31 -4.59
C SER A 43 18.68 4.62 -4.03
N THR A 44 18.25 5.73 -4.61
CA THR A 44 18.25 7.00 -3.90
C THR A 44 17.49 6.72 -2.61
N ASN A 45 18.18 6.62 -1.47
CA ASN A 45 17.60 6.35 -0.16
C ASN A 45 16.79 7.58 0.29
N MET A 46 15.68 7.81 -0.40
CA MET A 46 14.73 8.88 -0.14
C MET A 46 13.79 8.41 0.96
N SER A 47 13.60 9.24 1.99
CA SER A 47 12.59 8.97 3.01
C SER A 47 11.19 8.97 2.42
N ASP A 48 10.26 8.27 3.06
CA ASP A 48 8.85 8.28 2.65
C ASP A 48 8.28 9.70 2.55
N ALA A 49 8.60 10.57 3.49
CA ALA A 49 8.15 11.97 3.47
C ALA A 49 8.67 12.71 2.23
N ALA A 50 9.94 12.52 1.86
CA ALA A 50 10.51 13.14 0.66
C ALA A 50 9.91 12.57 -0.63
N LYS A 51 9.69 11.25 -0.68
CA LYS A 51 9.04 10.59 -1.81
C LYS A 51 7.59 11.06 -1.96
N PHE A 52 6.83 11.06 -0.87
CA PHE A 52 5.45 11.50 -0.86
C PHE A 52 5.33 12.97 -1.26
N LYS A 53 6.20 13.85 -0.77
CA LYS A 53 6.26 15.27 -1.17
C LYS A 53 6.50 15.43 -2.69
N SER A 54 7.29 14.55 -3.31
CA SER A 54 7.52 14.59 -4.75
C SER A 54 6.28 14.20 -5.56
N GLU A 55 5.47 13.28 -5.05
CA GLU A 55 4.21 12.83 -5.66
C GLU A 55 3.02 13.75 -5.32
N TYR A 56 3.06 14.40 -4.14
CA TYR A 56 2.05 15.28 -3.57
C TYR A 56 2.67 16.61 -3.14
N PRO A 57 2.94 17.54 -4.08
CA PRO A 57 3.73 18.75 -3.82
C PRO A 57 3.10 19.73 -2.83
N ARG A 58 1.85 19.55 -2.40
CA ARG A 58 1.17 20.44 -1.45
C ARG A 58 1.51 20.15 0.02
N VAL A 59 1.93 18.93 0.37
CA VAL A 59 2.25 18.59 1.77
C VAL A 59 3.53 19.25 2.26
N ALA A 60 3.80 19.26 3.57
CA ALA A 60 5.08 19.76 4.10
C ALA A 60 6.26 18.85 3.73
N ALA A 61 7.49 19.35 3.76
CA ALA A 61 8.69 18.52 3.53
C ALA A 61 8.86 17.44 4.63
N ASN A 62 8.46 17.75 5.86
CA ASN A 62 8.43 16.84 7.00
C ASN A 62 7.02 16.24 7.21
N ASN A 63 6.30 15.95 6.13
CA ASN A 63 4.97 15.37 6.22
C ASN A 63 4.96 14.01 6.91
N ARG A 64 3.79 13.60 7.39
CA ARG A 64 3.62 12.36 8.18
C ARG A 64 3.31 11.12 7.33
N PHE A 65 3.34 11.21 6.00
CA PHE A 65 3.00 10.06 5.16
C PHE A 65 4.12 9.01 5.15
N VAL A 66 3.71 7.75 5.27
CA VAL A 66 4.55 6.55 5.12
C VAL A 66 3.92 5.61 4.11
N TYR A 67 4.72 4.99 3.24
CA TYR A 67 4.19 4.02 2.27
C TYR A 67 3.93 2.71 2.99
N ALA A 68 2.68 2.27 3.01
CA ALA A 68 2.27 1.00 3.59
C ALA A 68 2.05 -0.04 2.50
N SER A 69 2.40 -1.28 2.81
CA SER A 69 2.00 -2.43 2.01
C SER A 69 0.52 -2.77 2.22
N ASP A 70 -0.03 -3.53 1.28
CA ASP A 70 -1.37 -4.12 1.37
C ASP A 70 -1.63 -4.81 2.72
N LYS A 71 -0.63 -5.58 3.19
CA LYS A 71 -0.70 -6.28 4.47
C LYS A 71 -0.75 -5.31 5.65
N GLU A 72 0.11 -4.29 5.67
CA GLU A 72 0.12 -3.29 6.75
C GLU A 72 -1.20 -2.53 6.84
N ILE A 73 -1.80 -2.15 5.71
CA ILE A 73 -3.12 -1.52 5.70
C ILE A 73 -4.19 -2.46 6.28
N LEU A 74 -4.21 -3.73 5.85
CA LEU A 74 -5.17 -4.69 6.36
C LEU A 74 -4.98 -4.93 7.87
N ASP A 75 -3.74 -5.09 8.32
CA ASP A 75 -3.40 -5.28 9.74
C ASP A 75 -3.87 -4.08 10.59
N ILE A 76 -3.75 -2.84 10.08
CA ILE A 76 -4.30 -1.65 10.76
C ILE A 76 -5.82 -1.77 10.94
N PHE A 77 -6.55 -2.17 9.91
CA PHE A 77 -7.99 -2.37 10.01
C PHE A 77 -8.40 -3.61 10.82
N ASP A 78 -7.52 -4.59 11.01
CA ASP A 78 -7.80 -5.78 11.83
C ASP A 78 -7.58 -5.54 13.31
N ASN A 79 -6.48 -4.86 13.68
CA ASN A 79 -6.10 -4.70 15.08
C ASN A 79 -5.27 -3.45 15.39
N GLY A 80 -4.75 -2.75 14.37
CA GLY A 80 -3.88 -1.61 14.57
C GLY A 80 -4.60 -0.29 14.88
N SER A 81 -3.79 0.76 15.01
CA SER A 81 -4.25 2.14 15.20
C SER A 81 -3.46 3.06 14.28
N GLY A 82 -4.13 4.03 13.68
CA GLY A 82 -3.49 5.01 12.80
C GLY A 82 -4.45 5.71 11.86
N VAL A 83 -3.89 6.59 11.04
CA VAL A 83 -4.60 7.25 9.94
C VAL A 83 -4.23 6.52 8.65
N VAL A 84 -5.22 6.01 7.94
CA VAL A 84 -5.05 5.38 6.63
C VAL A 84 -5.53 6.34 5.55
N PHE A 85 -4.68 6.59 4.54
CA PHE A 85 -5.01 7.37 3.35
C PHE A 85 -4.93 6.47 2.12
N LEU A 86 -6.06 6.30 1.43
CA LEU A 86 -6.13 5.57 0.17
C LEU A 86 -6.33 6.58 -0.97
N GLY A 87 -5.41 6.58 -1.94
CA GLY A 87 -5.45 7.52 -3.06
C GLY A 87 -4.46 7.15 -4.15
N PHE A 88 -4.14 8.09 -5.04
CA PHE A 88 -3.03 7.98 -6.00
C PHE A 88 -2.62 9.36 -6.51
N PRO A 89 -1.38 9.56 -6.97
CA PRO A 89 -0.86 10.90 -7.27
C PRO A 89 -1.61 11.62 -8.40
N GLN A 90 -2.19 10.88 -9.35
CA GLN A 90 -2.92 11.46 -10.47
C GLN A 90 -4.35 11.92 -10.12
N CYS A 91 -4.80 11.71 -8.88
CA CYS A 91 -6.12 12.12 -8.40
C CYS A 91 -6.08 13.57 -7.87
N PRO A 92 -6.74 14.54 -8.55
CA PRO A 92 -6.69 15.95 -8.15
C PRO A 92 -7.28 16.21 -6.77
N TRP A 93 -8.35 15.50 -6.40
CA TRP A 93 -8.95 15.55 -5.07
C TRP A 93 -7.98 15.08 -3.98
N CYS A 94 -7.25 14.01 -4.27
CA CYS A 94 -6.24 13.44 -3.38
C CYS A 94 -5.07 14.41 -3.18
N GLN A 95 -4.68 15.15 -4.23
CA GLN A 95 -3.65 16.18 -4.15
C GLN A 95 -3.97 17.22 -3.09
N HIS A 96 -5.19 17.77 -3.11
CA HIS A 96 -5.61 18.78 -2.14
C HIS A 96 -5.83 18.20 -0.74
N LEU A 97 -6.59 17.10 -0.60
CA LEU A 97 -6.90 16.58 0.73
C LEU A 97 -5.64 16.13 1.48
N SER A 98 -4.61 15.61 0.78
CA SER A 98 -3.35 15.17 1.40
C SER A 98 -2.69 16.27 2.24
N GLU A 99 -2.75 17.54 1.81
CA GLU A 99 -2.22 18.68 2.55
C GLU A 99 -2.93 18.87 3.89
N HIS A 100 -4.26 18.76 3.89
CA HIS A 100 -5.07 18.98 5.08
C HIS A 100 -4.97 17.80 6.07
N VAL A 101 -4.83 16.58 5.56
CA VAL A 101 -4.57 15.39 6.39
C VAL A 101 -3.19 15.49 7.06
N ASP A 102 -2.14 15.87 6.30
CA ASP A 102 -0.80 16.11 6.87
C ASP A 102 -0.83 17.20 7.95
N ARG A 103 -1.47 18.32 7.67
CA ARG A 103 -1.58 19.44 8.62
C ARG A 103 -2.29 19.02 9.91
N ALA A 104 -3.40 18.28 9.80
CA ALA A 104 -4.13 17.77 10.95
C ALA A 104 -3.29 16.77 11.76
N ALA A 105 -2.62 15.83 11.10
CA ALA A 105 -1.77 14.84 11.75
C ALA A 105 -0.63 15.50 12.53
N ARG A 106 0.08 16.46 11.91
CA ARG A 106 1.15 17.21 12.59
C ARG A 106 0.63 18.01 13.78
N THR A 107 -0.56 18.61 13.66
CA THR A 107 -1.16 19.43 14.73
C THR A 107 -1.56 18.57 15.93
N GLU A 108 -2.12 17.39 15.71
CA GLU A 108 -2.55 16.50 16.78
C GLU A 108 -1.45 15.51 17.21
N GLY A 109 -0.22 15.62 16.69
CA GLY A 109 0.90 14.77 17.07
C GLY A 109 0.76 13.31 16.64
N VAL A 110 0.08 13.07 15.52
CA VAL A 110 0.03 11.74 14.88
C VAL A 110 1.34 11.52 14.11
N ASP A 111 2.06 10.46 14.46
CA ASP A 111 3.38 10.20 13.90
C ASP A 111 3.37 9.75 12.44
N LYS A 112 2.34 8.98 12.04
CA LYS A 112 2.26 8.33 10.73
C LYS A 112 0.87 8.40 10.14
N ILE A 113 0.82 8.73 8.85
CA ILE A 113 -0.33 8.53 7.96
C ILE A 113 0.07 7.42 7.00
N TYR A 114 -0.57 6.26 7.11
CA TYR A 114 -0.30 5.11 6.28
C TYR A 114 -0.95 5.29 4.91
N TYR A 115 -0.11 5.49 3.90
CA TYR A 115 -0.52 5.71 2.52
C TYR A 115 -0.48 4.40 1.74
N LEU A 116 -1.55 4.12 1.00
CA LEU A 116 -1.56 3.09 -0.02
C LEU A 116 -2.07 3.66 -1.34
N ASN A 117 -1.28 3.47 -2.40
CA ASN A 117 -1.75 3.72 -3.76
C ASN A 117 -2.69 2.59 -4.18
N ILE A 118 -4.00 2.82 -4.14
CA ILE A 118 -4.98 1.78 -4.41
C ILE A 118 -5.34 1.62 -5.90
N ARG A 119 -4.73 2.41 -6.79
CA ARG A 119 -5.15 2.51 -8.19
C ARG A 119 -5.16 1.15 -8.88
N ASP A 120 -4.05 0.43 -8.80
CA ASP A 120 -3.86 -0.85 -9.49
C ASP A 120 -4.69 -1.94 -8.84
N ALA A 121 -4.66 -2.03 -7.51
CA ALA A 121 -5.46 -2.97 -6.72
C ALA A 121 -6.96 -2.85 -7.02
N ARG A 122 -7.45 -1.63 -7.20
CA ARG A 122 -8.84 -1.32 -7.60
C ARG A 122 -9.12 -1.66 -9.06
N ALA A 123 -8.20 -1.31 -9.98
CA ALA A 123 -8.37 -1.58 -11.41
C ALA A 123 -8.40 -3.07 -11.72
N SER A 124 -7.56 -3.86 -11.06
CA SER A 124 -7.50 -5.32 -11.22
C SER A 124 -8.49 -6.07 -10.33
N ASN A 125 -9.27 -5.37 -9.49
CA ASN A 125 -10.13 -5.95 -8.46
C ASN A 125 -9.43 -7.05 -7.64
N SER A 126 -8.19 -6.76 -7.22
CA SER A 126 -7.30 -7.68 -6.49
C SER A 126 -7.92 -8.20 -5.18
N GLU A 127 -7.37 -9.30 -4.66
CA GLU A 127 -7.82 -9.87 -3.38
C GLU A 127 -7.69 -8.86 -2.22
N VAL A 128 -6.61 -8.07 -2.18
CA VAL A 128 -6.46 -6.99 -1.19
C VAL A 128 -7.59 -5.97 -1.32
N TYR A 129 -7.92 -5.53 -2.54
CA TYR A 129 -8.97 -4.55 -2.76
C TYR A 129 -10.33 -5.08 -2.30
N GLN A 130 -10.65 -6.34 -2.59
CA GLN A 130 -11.88 -6.98 -2.12
C GLN A 130 -11.94 -7.05 -0.59
N LYS A 131 -10.82 -7.38 0.08
CA LYS A 131 -10.75 -7.36 1.56
C LYS A 131 -10.96 -5.96 2.12
N LEU A 132 -10.37 -4.93 1.50
CA LEU A 132 -10.57 -3.53 1.91
C LEU A 132 -12.02 -3.09 1.71
N VAL A 133 -12.63 -3.41 0.56
CA VAL A 133 -14.05 -3.13 0.29
C VAL A 133 -14.92 -3.78 1.36
N LYS A 134 -14.71 -5.05 1.70
CA LYS A 134 -15.48 -5.75 2.75
C LYS A 134 -15.35 -5.08 4.13
N LYS A 135 -14.14 -4.64 4.49
CA LYS A 135 -13.90 -3.94 5.78
C LYS A 135 -14.57 -2.57 5.84
N LEU A 136 -14.62 -1.88 4.70
CA LEU A 136 -15.14 -0.53 4.61
C LEU A 136 -16.61 -0.47 4.18
N GLU A 137 -17.21 -1.60 3.75
CA GLU A 137 -18.53 -1.70 3.15
C GLU A 137 -19.63 -0.88 3.85
N PRO A 138 -19.75 -0.86 5.19
CA PRO A 138 -20.76 -0.06 5.89
C PRO A 138 -20.64 1.46 5.67
N TYR A 139 -19.53 1.92 5.11
CA TYR A 139 -19.17 3.31 4.93
C TYR A 139 -18.94 3.70 3.47
N LEU A 140 -19.11 2.77 2.52
CA LEU A 140 -18.85 3.01 1.10
C LEU A 140 -20.14 3.31 0.36
N ASP A 141 -20.06 4.31 -0.51
CA ASP A 141 -21.05 4.49 -1.57
C ASP A 141 -20.93 3.39 -2.62
N LYS A 142 -21.98 3.25 -3.41
CA LYS A 142 -22.05 2.28 -4.50
C LYS A 142 -21.59 2.91 -5.82
N ASP A 143 -20.97 2.10 -6.66
CA ASP A 143 -20.72 2.45 -8.06
C ASP A 143 -21.98 2.33 -8.92
N ASP A 144 -21.86 2.65 -10.21
CA ASP A 144 -22.97 2.61 -11.17
C ASP A 144 -23.59 1.21 -11.34
N ASN A 145 -22.89 0.15 -10.91
CA ASN A 145 -23.39 -1.23 -10.91
C ASN A 145 -24.01 -1.62 -9.56
N GLY A 146 -24.17 -0.68 -8.64
CA GLY A 146 -24.72 -0.90 -7.31
C GLY A 146 -23.76 -1.61 -6.34
N LYS A 147 -22.46 -1.70 -6.65
CA LYS A 147 -21.47 -2.39 -5.81
C LYS A 147 -20.71 -1.40 -4.93
N PRO A 148 -20.50 -1.70 -3.62
CA PRO A 148 -19.69 -0.86 -2.74
C PRO A 148 -18.30 -0.61 -3.34
N ARG A 149 -17.87 0.65 -3.36
CA ARG A 149 -16.61 1.07 -3.99
C ARG A 149 -15.85 2.05 -3.12
N ILE A 150 -14.53 1.87 -3.06
CA ILE A 150 -13.63 2.85 -2.43
C ILE A 150 -13.40 3.98 -3.43
N PHE A 151 -14.17 5.05 -3.27
CA PHE A 151 -13.90 6.34 -3.88
C PHE A 151 -12.69 7.00 -3.19
N VAL A 152 -11.94 7.79 -3.94
CA VAL A 152 -10.71 8.43 -3.44
C VAL A 152 -10.81 9.95 -3.55
N PRO A 153 -10.17 10.69 -2.64
CA PRO A 153 -9.37 10.20 -1.52
C PRO A 153 -10.23 9.58 -0.40
N ASP A 154 -9.76 8.46 0.16
CA ASP A 154 -10.34 7.88 1.37
C ASP A 154 -9.43 8.14 2.56
N VAL A 155 -9.98 8.64 3.66
CA VAL A 155 -9.23 8.85 4.91
C VAL A 155 -9.99 8.20 6.04
N SER A 156 -9.40 7.17 6.62
CA SER A 156 -9.97 6.41 7.74
C SER A 156 -9.06 6.53 8.96
N ILE A 157 -9.64 6.87 10.10
CA ILE A 157 -8.95 6.92 11.40
C ILE A 157 -9.35 5.67 12.16
N VAL A 158 -8.38 4.81 12.43
CA VAL A 158 -8.56 3.50 13.03
C VAL A 158 -7.94 3.47 14.41
N LYS A 159 -8.64 2.91 15.39
CA LYS A 159 -8.16 2.66 16.74
C LYS A 159 -8.49 1.23 17.16
N ASN A 160 -7.47 0.41 17.38
CA ASN A 160 -7.56 -1.00 17.76
C ASN A 160 -8.47 -1.81 16.80
N GLY A 161 -8.24 -1.67 15.49
CA GLY A 161 -9.06 -2.29 14.44
C GLY A 161 -10.43 -1.66 14.22
N LYS A 162 -10.88 -0.72 15.07
CA LYS A 162 -12.16 -0.03 14.93
C LYS A 162 -11.99 1.29 14.19
N ILE A 163 -12.79 1.53 13.16
CA ILE A 163 -12.87 2.83 12.50
C ILE A 163 -13.62 3.80 13.44
N ILE A 164 -12.90 4.79 13.95
CA ILE A 164 -13.43 5.81 14.87
C ILE A 164 -13.78 7.12 14.16
N GLY A 165 -13.36 7.27 12.91
CA GLY A 165 -13.67 8.44 12.09
C GLY A 165 -13.29 8.22 10.63
N ARG A 166 -14.00 8.90 9.74
CA ARG A 166 -13.66 8.97 8.31
C ARG A 166 -13.86 10.39 7.84
N TYR A 167 -13.01 10.86 6.93
CA TYR A 167 -13.26 12.11 6.25
C TYR A 167 -14.54 11.98 5.41
N LYS A 168 -15.43 12.95 5.56
CA LYS A 168 -16.61 13.13 4.72
C LYS A 168 -16.47 14.46 3.99
N GLU A 169 -16.49 14.37 2.66
CA GLU A 169 -16.56 15.52 1.78
C GLU A 169 -17.91 16.22 1.96
N GLU A 170 -17.90 17.55 1.93
CA GLU A 170 -19.11 18.37 2.04
C GLU A 170 -19.75 18.49 0.65
N SER A 171 -21.04 18.19 0.53
CA SER A 171 -21.75 18.41 -0.74
C SER A 171 -21.81 19.89 -1.07
N THR A 172 -21.59 20.21 -2.35
CA THR A 172 -21.64 21.57 -2.87
C THR A 172 -22.95 21.88 -3.59
N GLY A 173 -23.74 20.85 -3.93
CA GLY A 173 -24.86 20.94 -4.86
C GLY A 173 -24.44 21.19 -6.32
N ASP A 174 -23.14 21.22 -6.62
CA ASP A 174 -22.58 21.40 -7.96
C ASP A 174 -21.72 20.19 -8.31
N ASP A 175 -22.27 19.30 -9.12
CA ASP A 175 -21.61 18.07 -9.57
C ASP A 175 -20.38 18.33 -10.46
N ASN A 176 -20.20 19.56 -10.95
CA ASN A 176 -19.07 19.94 -11.81
C ASN A 176 -17.99 20.73 -11.06
N ILE A 177 -18.08 20.83 -9.72
CA ILE A 177 -17.11 21.57 -8.94
C ILE A 177 -15.71 20.92 -9.08
N THR A 178 -14.70 21.74 -9.31
CA THR A 178 -13.32 21.29 -9.37
C THR A 178 -12.67 21.38 -7.99
N PRO A 179 -11.63 20.57 -7.70
CA PRO A 179 -10.91 20.68 -6.42
C PRO A 179 -10.44 22.10 -6.12
N ASP A 180 -9.90 22.82 -7.10
CA ASP A 180 -9.40 24.18 -6.90
C ASP A 180 -10.50 25.18 -6.50
N LYS A 181 -11.75 24.95 -6.92
CA LYS A 181 -12.91 25.76 -6.49
C LYS A 181 -13.54 25.24 -5.20
N TYR A 182 -13.42 23.95 -4.94
CA TYR A 182 -14.02 23.32 -3.77
C TYR A 182 -13.39 23.82 -2.47
N TRP A 183 -12.07 23.98 -2.42
CA TRP A 183 -11.33 24.29 -1.20
C TRP A 183 -11.35 25.78 -0.84
N THR A 184 -12.47 26.25 -0.29
CA THR A 184 -12.56 27.57 0.34
C THR A 184 -11.96 27.56 1.75
N THR A 185 -11.64 28.73 2.30
CA THR A 185 -11.14 28.88 3.68
C THR A 185 -12.06 28.18 4.69
N GLU A 186 -13.37 28.36 4.57
CA GLU A 186 -14.35 27.80 5.51
C GLU A 186 -14.41 26.27 5.42
N ARG A 187 -14.30 25.70 4.22
CA ARG A 187 -14.26 24.24 4.04
C ARG A 187 -12.94 23.64 4.52
N ILE A 188 -11.83 24.35 4.35
CA ILE A 188 -10.54 23.96 4.90
C ILE A 188 -10.62 23.93 6.43
N GLU A 189 -11.23 24.94 7.07
CA GLU A 189 -11.43 24.99 8.52
C GLU A 189 -12.32 23.84 9.03
N ARG A 190 -13.45 23.57 8.37
CA ARG A 190 -14.32 22.44 8.71
C ARG A 190 -13.63 21.10 8.52
N THR A 191 -12.89 20.93 7.43
CA THR A 191 -12.07 19.73 7.17
C THR A 191 -11.01 19.54 8.25
N SER A 192 -10.32 20.60 8.64
CA SER A 192 -9.34 20.60 9.73
C SER A 192 -10.00 20.18 11.05
N SER A 193 -11.13 20.79 11.41
CA SER A 193 -11.89 20.44 12.63
C SER A 193 -12.29 18.97 12.65
N GLN A 194 -12.83 18.46 11.53
CA GLN A 194 -13.25 17.08 11.37
C GLN A 194 -12.09 16.09 11.57
N LEU A 195 -11.00 16.27 10.81
CA LEU A 195 -9.84 15.38 10.87
C LEU A 195 -9.18 15.40 12.24
N ARG A 196 -8.98 16.59 12.82
CA ARG A 196 -8.36 16.75 14.14
C ARG A 196 -9.21 16.14 15.25
N GLY A 197 -10.54 16.27 15.17
CA GLY A 197 -11.48 15.67 16.14
C GLY A 197 -11.35 14.16 16.23
N PHE A 198 -11.14 13.48 15.09
CA PHE A 198 -10.87 12.04 15.06
C PHE A 198 -9.44 11.71 15.49
N MET A 199 -8.44 12.41 14.95
CA MET A 199 -7.02 12.13 15.24
C MET A 199 -6.66 12.32 16.72
N ARG A 200 -7.30 13.26 17.43
CA ARG A 200 -7.09 13.46 18.87
C ARG A 200 -7.41 12.22 19.70
N GLN A 201 -8.38 11.41 19.25
CA GLN A 201 -8.79 10.20 19.94
C GLN A 201 -7.77 9.05 19.83
N LEU A 202 -6.78 9.17 18.94
CA LEU A 202 -5.66 8.23 18.86
C LEU A 202 -4.69 8.35 20.04
N ARG A 203 -4.71 9.47 20.78
CA ARG A 203 -3.74 9.78 21.86
C ARG A 203 -4.10 9.22 23.24
N GLY A 204 -4.96 8.21 23.32
CA GLY A 204 -5.46 7.66 24.59
C GLY A 204 -5.42 6.16 24.64
#